data_AF-A0A828Y0D8-F1
#
_entry.id   AF-A0A828Y0D8-F1
#
_cell.length_a   1.000
_cell.length_b   1.000
_cell.length_c   1.000
_cell.angle_alpha   90.00
_cell.angle_beta   90.00
_cell.angle_gamma   90.00
#
_symmetry.space_group_name_H-M   'P 1'
#
loop_
_entity.id
_entity.type
_entity.pdbx_description
1 polymer ?
#
loop_
_entity_poly.entity_id
_entity_poly.type
_entity_poly.pdbx_seq_one_letter_code
_entity_poly.pdbx_strand_id
1 'polypeptide(L)'
;MSKVKVYEIVLNETGSDSISSLDASQAHTIINILNIERQRTFKQKPKDPILALKKNLQKRSYEQKQLAKQICEKINKKGIYNIDLDAFSKRQYKKPFDLLTRKQAAGLIQGLIAILGK
;
A
#
# COMPACT_ATOMS: atom_id res chain seq x y z
N MET A 1 -13.41 -2.81 -7.69
CA MET A 1 -14.48 -3.51 -8.41
C MET A 1 -14.45 -4.96 -7.97
N SER A 2 -15.56 -5.53 -7.54
CA SER A 2 -15.63 -6.94 -7.14
C SER A 2 -15.64 -7.85 -8.37
N LYS A 3 -15.18 -9.09 -8.23
CA LYS A 3 -15.22 -10.11 -9.28
C LYS A 3 -16.64 -10.33 -9.81
N VAL A 4 -17.63 -10.29 -8.91
CA VAL A 4 -19.07 -10.44 -9.22
C VAL A 4 -19.57 -9.42 -10.24
N LYS A 5 -19.21 -8.13 -10.07
CA LYS A 5 -19.61 -7.06 -11.00
C LYS A 5 -19.04 -7.20 -12.41
N VAL A 6 -17.87 -7.83 -12.55
CA VAL A 6 -17.26 -8.06 -13.87
C VAL A 6 -18.09 -9.07 -14.66
N TYR A 7 -18.47 -10.19 -14.02
CA TYR A 7 -19.27 -11.22 -14.67
C TYR A 7 -20.68 -10.73 -15.00
N GLU A 8 -21.31 -9.93 -14.14
CA GLU A 8 -22.59 -9.28 -14.45
C GLU A 8 -22.51 -8.40 -15.71
N ILE A 9 -21.44 -7.62 -15.87
CA ILE A 9 -21.24 -6.77 -17.06
C ILE A 9 -21.08 -7.64 -18.32
N VAL A 10 -20.29 -8.71 -18.23
CA VAL A 10 -20.09 -9.63 -19.36
C VAL A 10 -21.42 -10.32 -19.72
N LEU A 11 -22.14 -10.85 -18.73
CA LEU A 11 -23.43 -11.51 -18.93
C LEU A 11 -24.49 -10.58 -19.55
N ASN A 12 -24.60 -9.35 -19.04
CA ASN A 12 -25.61 -8.40 -19.52
C ASN A 12 -25.37 -7.94 -20.96
N GLU A 13 -24.11 -7.79 -21.37
CA GLU A 13 -23.75 -7.30 -22.70
C GLU A 13 -23.69 -8.41 -23.75
N THR A 14 -23.56 -9.67 -23.33
CA THR A 14 -23.25 -10.78 -24.25
C THR A 14 -24.19 -11.96 -24.13
N GLY A 15 -25.05 -12.00 -23.09
CA GLY A 15 -25.91 -13.13 -22.78
C GLY A 15 -25.16 -14.38 -22.31
N SER A 16 -23.84 -14.29 -22.11
CA SER A 16 -22.97 -15.40 -21.69
C SER A 16 -22.05 -14.96 -20.56
N ASP A 17 -21.77 -15.87 -19.62
CA ASP A 17 -20.77 -15.64 -18.57
C ASP A 17 -19.33 -15.82 -19.08
N SER A 18 -19.16 -16.26 -20.34
CA SER A 18 -17.85 -16.58 -20.91
C SER A 18 -17.33 -15.50 -21.86
N ILE A 19 -16.11 -15.04 -21.58
CA ILE A 19 -15.37 -14.14 -22.47
C ILE A 19 -14.75 -14.86 -23.68
N SER A 20 -14.78 -16.20 -23.71
CA SER A 20 -14.15 -16.99 -24.77
C SER A 20 -14.93 -17.00 -26.08
N SER A 21 -16.20 -16.59 -26.05
CA SER A 21 -17.11 -16.58 -27.21
C SER A 21 -17.35 -15.17 -27.77
N LEU A 22 -16.60 -14.16 -27.30
CA LEU A 22 -16.82 -12.77 -27.69
C LEU A 22 -16.25 -12.50 -29.08
N ASP A 23 -17.06 -11.86 -29.92
CA ASP A 23 -16.53 -11.20 -31.10
C ASP A 23 -15.77 -9.92 -30.73
N ALA A 24 -15.04 -9.36 -31.69
CA ALA A 24 -14.23 -8.17 -31.46
C ALA A 24 -15.05 -6.95 -31.01
N SER A 25 -16.29 -6.80 -31.51
CA SER A 25 -17.17 -5.68 -31.19
C SER A 25 -17.67 -5.76 -29.75
N GLN A 26 -18.11 -6.95 -29.33
CA GLN A 26 -18.55 -7.25 -27.96
C GLN A 26 -17.40 -7.07 -26.97
N ALA A 27 -16.20 -7.54 -27.32
CA ALA A 27 -15.01 -7.34 -26.50
C ALA A 27 -14.69 -5.85 -26.30
N HIS A 28 -14.77 -5.05 -27.37
CA HIS A 28 -14.56 -3.60 -27.28
C HIS A 28 -15.60 -2.90 -26.39
N THR A 29 -16.87 -3.26 -26.51
CA THR A 29 -17.96 -2.71 -25.68
C THR A 29 -17.74 -3.01 -24.20
N ILE A 30 -17.43 -4.26 -23.85
CA ILE A 30 -17.14 -4.67 -22.46
C ILE A 30 -15.93 -3.92 -21.91
N ILE A 31 -14.84 -3.81 -22.67
CA ILE A 31 -13.64 -3.08 -22.25
C ILE A 31 -13.99 -1.61 -21.94
N ASN A 32 -14.81 -0.97 -22.75
CA ASN A 32 -15.23 0.42 -22.54
C ASN A 32 -16.08 0.58 -21.27
N ILE A 33 -17.05 -0.31 -21.04
CA ILE A 33 -17.89 -0.29 -19.83
C ILE A 33 -17.05 -0.50 -18.58
N LEU A 34 -16.16 -1.49 -18.58
CA LEU A 34 -15.24 -1.75 -17.47
C LEU A 34 -14.31 -0.57 -17.21
N ASN A 35 -13.85 0.12 -18.25
CA ASN A 35 -13.05 1.33 -18.12
C ASN A 35 -13.83 2.50 -17.52
N ILE A 36 -15.10 2.68 -17.89
CA ILE A 36 -15.98 3.71 -17.31
C ILE A 36 -16.23 3.43 -15.82
N GLU A 37 -16.57 2.18 -15.46
CA GLU A 37 -16.79 1.76 -14.07
C GLU A 37 -15.51 1.87 -13.23
N ARG A 38 -14.36 1.53 -13.81
CA ARG A 38 -13.05 1.78 -13.21
C ARG A 38 -12.86 3.26 -12.95
N GLN A 39 -13.07 4.13 -13.94
CA GLN A 39 -12.91 5.58 -13.78
C GLN A 39 -13.85 6.16 -12.73
N ARG A 40 -15.11 5.71 -12.67
CA ARG A 40 -16.08 6.11 -11.63
C ARG A 40 -15.58 5.74 -10.24
N THR A 41 -15.09 4.50 -10.07
CA THR A 41 -14.50 4.03 -8.81
C THR A 41 -13.24 4.83 -8.44
N PHE A 42 -12.38 5.15 -9.41
CA PHE A 42 -11.18 5.96 -9.18
C PHE A 42 -11.50 7.42 -8.84
N LYS A 43 -12.54 8.01 -9.45
CA LYS A 43 -13.04 9.36 -9.13
C LYS A 43 -13.78 9.41 -7.79
N GLN A 44 -14.24 8.28 -7.26
CA GLN A 44 -14.80 8.10 -5.91
C GLN A 44 -13.73 7.86 -4.81
N LYS A 45 -12.43 7.99 -5.10
CA LYS A 45 -11.45 8.15 -4.01
C LYS A 45 -11.82 9.42 -3.22
N PRO A 46 -11.81 9.40 -1.88
CA PRO A 46 -12.23 10.55 -1.10
C PRO A 46 -11.34 11.75 -1.44
N LYS A 47 -11.94 12.73 -2.14
CA LYS A 47 -11.46 14.11 -2.22
C LYS A 47 -11.72 14.81 -0.89
N ASP A 48 -11.25 14.23 0.21
CA ASP A 48 -11.16 14.97 1.46
C ASP A 48 -9.70 15.35 1.65
N PRO A 49 -9.30 16.57 1.24
CA PRO A 49 -7.94 17.06 1.43
C PRO A 49 -7.53 17.00 2.89
N ILE A 50 -8.48 17.11 3.84
CA ILE A 50 -8.23 17.05 5.27
C ILE A 50 -7.90 15.62 5.68
N LEU A 51 -8.57 14.61 5.12
CA LEU A 51 -8.28 13.20 5.41
C LEU A 51 -6.96 12.76 4.77
N ALA A 52 -6.66 13.23 3.56
CA ALA A 52 -5.36 13.04 2.92
C ALA A 52 -4.23 13.75 3.70
N LEU A 53 -4.46 14.99 4.13
CA LEU A 53 -3.55 15.77 4.97
C LEU A 53 -3.36 15.09 6.33
N LYS A 54 -4.42 14.63 6.99
CA LYS A 54 -4.37 13.87 8.26
C LYS A 54 -3.59 12.57 8.08
N LYS A 55 -3.75 11.87 6.95
CA LYS A 55 -2.97 10.68 6.63
C LYS A 55 -1.47 10.99 6.44
N ASN A 56 -1.15 12.11 5.80
CA ASN A 56 0.21 12.59 5.54
C ASN A 56 0.89 13.19 6.79
N LEU A 57 0.12 13.87 7.65
CA LEU A 57 0.53 14.49 8.91
C LEU A 57 0.58 13.51 10.08
N GLN A 58 -0.11 12.37 9.98
CA GLN A 58 0.05 11.24 10.90
C GLN A 58 1.49 10.73 10.75
N LYS A 59 2.36 11.34 11.56
CA LYS A 59 3.68 10.82 11.94
C LYS A 59 3.50 9.33 12.31
N ARG A 60 4.56 8.54 12.16
CA ARG A 60 4.58 7.10 12.49
C ARG A 60 3.68 6.72 13.69
N SER A 61 2.95 5.61 13.58
CA SER A 61 2.10 5.16 14.68
C SER A 61 2.96 4.73 15.89
N TYR A 62 2.36 4.75 17.07
CA TYR A 62 2.97 4.18 18.27
C TYR A 62 3.42 2.72 18.03
N GLU A 63 2.58 1.93 17.36
CA GLU A 63 2.89 0.55 16.96
C GLU A 63 4.13 0.44 16.09
N GLN A 64 4.29 1.32 15.09
CA GLN A 64 5.50 1.35 14.26
C GLN A 64 6.76 1.66 15.07
N LYS A 65 6.66 2.54 16.07
CA LYS A 65 7.77 2.83 16.98
C LYS A 65 8.12 1.62 17.84
N GLN A 66 7.12 0.95 18.41
CA GLN A 66 7.35 -0.24 19.23
C GLN A 66 7.94 -1.38 18.41
N LEU A 67 7.40 -1.64 17.22
CA LEU A 67 7.92 -2.65 16.32
C LEU A 67 9.38 -2.37 15.93
N ALA A 68 9.71 -1.12 15.58
CA ALA A 68 11.07 -0.74 15.23
C ALA A 68 12.05 -0.95 16.39
N LYS A 69 11.66 -0.59 17.62
CA LYS A 69 12.46 -0.85 18.83
C LYS A 69 12.70 -2.34 19.05
N GLN A 70 11.65 -3.15 18.97
CA GLN A 70 11.75 -4.61 19.13
C GLN A 70 12.69 -5.25 18.09
N ILE A 71 12.67 -4.77 16.84
CA ILE A 71 13.57 -5.28 15.81
C ILE A 71 15.02 -4.86 16.12
N CYS A 72 15.26 -3.60 16.49
CA CYS A 72 16.60 -3.16 16.92
C CYS A 72 17.14 -4.00 18.08
N GLU A 73 16.33 -4.26 19.11
CA GLU A 73 16.72 -5.13 20.23
C GLU A 73 17.07 -6.55 19.77
N LYS A 74 16.29 -7.14 18.87
CA LYS A 74 16.57 -8.48 18.31
C LYS A 74 17.88 -8.51 17.54
N ILE A 75 18.15 -7.48 16.72
CA ILE A 75 19.41 -7.36 15.98
C ILE A 75 20.59 -7.23 16.96
N ASN A 76 20.46 -6.36 17.96
CA ASN A 76 21.52 -6.12 18.95
C ASN A 76 21.80 -7.38 19.79
N LYS A 77 20.77 -8.17 20.11
CA LYS A 77 20.92 -9.47 20.79
C LYS A 77 21.67 -10.52 19.96
N LYS A 78 21.62 -10.46 18.62
CA LYS A 78 22.46 -11.32 17.76
C LYS A 78 23.96 -10.95 17.84
N GLY A 79 24.31 -9.77 18.36
CA GLY A 79 25.70 -9.34 18.57
C GLY A 79 26.46 -8.90 17.32
N ILE A 80 25.88 -9.07 16.12
CA ILE A 80 26.55 -8.72 14.84
C ILE A 80 26.52 -7.21 14.58
N TYR A 81 25.44 -6.53 15.00
CA TYR A 81 25.26 -5.10 14.79
C TYR A 81 24.76 -4.45 16.08
N ASN A 82 25.25 -3.24 16.37
CA ASN A 82 24.67 -2.37 17.40
C ASN A 82 23.91 -1.22 16.73
N ILE A 83 22.60 -1.36 16.67
CA ILE A 83 21.69 -0.41 16.03
C ILE A 83 20.94 0.37 17.10
N ASP A 84 21.21 1.67 17.14
CA ASP A 84 20.33 2.67 17.75
C ASP A 84 19.29 3.15 16.73
N LEU A 85 18.02 3.14 17.12
CA LEU A 85 16.89 3.42 16.23
C LEU A 85 16.92 4.86 15.69
N ASP A 86 17.24 5.83 16.55
CA ASP A 86 17.26 7.23 16.15
C ASP A 86 18.50 7.57 15.32
N ALA A 87 19.66 6.99 15.63
CA ALA A 87 20.87 7.11 14.81
C ALA A 87 20.67 6.47 13.44
N PHE A 88 20.00 5.30 13.36
CA PHE A 88 19.68 4.66 12.10
C PHE A 88 18.68 5.51 11.29
N SER A 89 17.67 6.08 11.95
CA SER A 89 16.70 6.98 11.32
C SER A 89 17.33 8.26 10.80
N LYS A 90 18.21 8.89 11.58
CA LYS A 90 18.95 10.09 11.17
C LYS A 90 19.86 9.81 9.96
N ARG A 91 20.51 8.65 9.90
CA ARG A 91 21.34 8.26 8.74
C ARG A 91 20.54 8.16 7.45
N GLN A 92 19.33 7.60 7.49
CA GLN A 92 18.50 7.37 6.30
C GLN A 92 17.69 8.61 5.90
N TYR A 93 17.14 9.35 6.87
CA TYR A 93 16.13 10.38 6.62
C TYR A 93 16.48 11.76 7.22
N LYS A 94 17.69 11.94 7.78
CA LYS A 94 18.18 13.18 8.41
C LYS A 94 17.31 13.70 9.57
N LYS A 95 16.51 12.84 10.19
CA LYS A 95 15.65 13.16 11.34
C LYS A 95 15.44 11.93 12.22
N PRO A 96 15.14 12.08 13.52
CA PRO A 96 14.85 10.95 14.42
C PRO A 96 13.62 10.17 13.96
N PHE A 97 13.50 8.91 14.43
CA PHE A 97 12.37 8.03 14.10
C PHE A 97 11.04 8.71 14.44
N ASP A 98 11.09 9.51 15.51
CA ASP A 98 9.97 10.26 16.02
C ASP A 98 9.45 11.39 15.13
N LEU A 99 10.14 11.70 14.03
CA LEU A 99 9.72 12.71 13.06
C LEU A 99 9.49 12.11 11.67
N LEU A 100 9.54 10.78 11.56
CA LEU A 100 9.22 10.08 10.32
C LEU A 100 7.72 10.13 10.02
N THR A 101 7.41 10.26 8.73
CA THR A 101 6.07 9.96 8.23
C THR A 101 5.83 8.45 8.30
N ARG A 102 4.56 8.03 8.29
CA ARG A 102 4.20 6.61 8.29
C ARG A 102 4.89 5.79 7.19
N LYS A 103 5.05 6.36 6.00
CA LYS A 103 5.74 5.73 4.85
C LYS A 103 7.24 5.59 5.12
N GLN A 104 7.89 6.62 5.63
CA GLN A 104 9.32 6.58 5.98
C GLN A 104 9.59 5.57 7.09
N ALA A 105 8.76 5.56 8.13
CA ALA A 105 8.86 4.58 9.22
C ALA A 105 8.67 3.15 8.73
N ALA A 106 7.67 2.89 7.87
CA ALA A 106 7.47 1.57 7.26
C ALA A 106 8.70 1.13 6.45
N GLY A 107 9.26 2.01 5.61
CA GLY A 107 10.46 1.72 4.84
C GLY A 107 11.68 1.44 5.73
N LEU A 108 11.85 2.20 6.82
CA LEU A 108 12.92 1.98 7.79
C LEU A 108 12.78 0.62 8.48
N ILE A 109 11.56 0.26 8.90
CA ILE A 109 11.27 -1.05 9.52
C ILE A 109 11.59 -2.19 8.56
N GLN A 110 11.25 -2.08 7.28
CA GLN A 110 11.62 -3.09 6.28
C GLN A 110 13.14 -3.24 6.14
N GLY A 111 13.88 -2.13 6.16
CA GLY A 111 15.35 -2.16 6.20
C GLY A 111 15.89 -2.88 7.43
N LEU A 112 15.31 -2.64 8.62
CA LEU A 112 15.69 -3.35 9.84
C LEU A 112 15.35 -4.84 9.76
N ILE A 113 14.20 -5.23 9.21
CA ILE A 113 13.84 -6.64 8.99
C ILE A 113 14.84 -7.33 8.06
N ALA A 114 15.25 -6.67 6.98
CA ALA A 114 16.25 -7.21 6.07
C ALA A 114 17.61 -7.43 6.75
N ILE A 115 18.01 -6.54 7.66
CA ILE A 115 19.22 -6.71 8.47
C ILE A 115 19.04 -7.87 9.46
N LEU A 116 17.87 -8.00 10.09
CA LEU A 116 17.58 -9.10 11.02
C LEU A 116 17.55 -10.47 10.33
N GLY A 117 17.14 -10.53 9.07
CA GLY A 117 17.12 -11.77 8.28
C GLY A 117 18.50 -12.24 7.81
N LYS A 118 19.51 -11.37 7.88
CA LYS A 118 20.92 -11.76 7.74
C LYS A 118 21.48 -12.28 9.07
#